data_AF-A0A523RBS0-F1
#
_entry.id   AF-A0A523RBS0-F1
#
_cell.length_a   1.000
_cell.length_b   1.000
_cell.length_c   1.000
_cell.angle_alpha   90.00
_cell.angle_beta   90.00
_cell.angle_gamma   90.00
#
_symmetry.space_group_name_H-M   'P 1'
#
loop_
_entity.id
_entity.type
_entity.pdbx_description
1 polymer ?
#
loop_
_entity_poly.entity_id
_entity_poly.type
_entity_poly.pdbx_seq_one_letter_code
_entity_poly.pdbx_strand_id
1 'polypeptide(L)'
;MSADDETRFCPYCGIKLKHPYWEHIQSVHAEKYTQKETWLKLYQDYRKLGMDEGISLTVISELFNATIDEIKSFLKNKKAL
;
A
#
# COMPACT_ATOMS: atom_id res chain seq x y z
N MET A 1 -9.95 -11.82 -21.87
CA MET A 1 -8.91 -12.03 -20.83
C MET A 1 -7.81 -11.03 -21.09
N SER A 2 -7.79 -9.92 -20.38
CA SER A 2 -6.68 -8.96 -20.45
C SER A 2 -6.39 -8.53 -19.03
N ALA A 3 -5.62 -9.36 -18.33
CA ALA A 3 -4.97 -8.97 -17.09
C ALA A 3 -3.89 -7.97 -17.48
N ASP A 4 -4.21 -6.68 -17.33
CA ASP A 4 -3.28 -5.58 -17.48
C ASP A 4 -2.12 -5.84 -16.51
N ASP A 5 -0.96 -6.26 -17.02
CA ASP A 5 0.28 -6.40 -16.26
C ASP A 5 0.74 -4.96 -15.97
N GLU A 6 0.08 -4.28 -15.03
CA GLU A 6 0.50 -2.97 -14.54
C GLU A 6 1.86 -3.16 -13.88
N THR A 7 2.93 -2.98 -14.65
CA THR A 7 4.28 -3.14 -14.17
C THR A 7 4.65 -1.94 -13.32
N ARG A 8 4.31 -1.95 -12.03
CA ARG A 8 4.86 -0.97 -11.09
C ARG A 8 6.31 -1.30 -10.77
N PHE A 9 7.12 -0.27 -10.61
CA PHE A 9 8.52 -0.39 -10.18
C PHE A 9 8.65 0.04 -8.72
N CYS A 10 9.57 -0.58 -7.99
CA CYS A 10 9.82 -0.25 -6.59
C CYS A 10 10.31 1.19 -6.49
N PRO A 11 9.67 2.07 -5.69
CA PRO A 11 10.10 3.45 -5.55
C PRO A 11 11.44 3.60 -4.80
N TYR A 12 11.97 2.53 -4.21
CA TYR A 12 13.20 2.56 -3.42
C TYR A 12 14.41 1.94 -4.13
N CYS A 13 14.21 0.95 -5.01
CA CYS A 13 15.30 0.25 -5.69
C CYS A 13 15.08 0.09 -7.20
N GLY A 14 13.94 0.52 -7.74
CA GLY A 14 13.67 0.53 -9.18
C GLY A 14 13.42 -0.85 -9.81
N ILE A 15 13.31 -1.93 -9.02
CA ILE A 15 13.00 -3.24 -9.60
C ILE A 15 11.52 -3.35 -10.01
N LYS A 16 11.23 -4.18 -11.01
CA LYS A 16 9.86 -4.48 -11.41
C LYS A 16 9.16 -5.23 -10.26
N LEU A 17 8.13 -4.61 -9.70
CA LEU A 17 7.28 -5.22 -8.67
C LEU A 17 6.32 -6.19 -9.35
N LYS A 18 6.12 -7.35 -8.73
CA LYS A 18 4.99 -8.21 -9.04
C LYS A 18 3.87 -7.89 -8.08
N HIS A 19 2.63 -7.98 -8.56
CA HIS A 19 1.50 -7.90 -7.68
C HIS A 19 1.50 -9.12 -6.73
N PRO A 20 1.35 -8.92 -5.42
CA PRO A 20 1.18 -7.64 -4.74
C PRO A 20 2.48 -6.82 -4.58
N TYR A 21 2.47 -5.56 -5.00
CA TYR A 21 3.68 -4.73 -5.15
C TYR A 21 4.47 -4.50 -3.86
N TRP A 22 3.80 -4.58 -2.73
CA TRP A 22 4.40 -4.37 -1.42
C TRP A 22 5.17 -5.58 -0.89
N GLU A 23 5.00 -6.78 -1.45
CA GLU A 23 5.72 -7.99 -1.03
C GLU A 23 7.23 -7.79 -1.14
N HIS A 24 7.67 -7.17 -2.24
CA HIS A 24 9.07 -6.81 -2.43
C HIS A 24 9.53 -5.77 -1.40
N ILE A 25 8.72 -4.75 -1.13
CA ILE A 25 9.05 -3.69 -0.17
C ILE A 25 9.15 -4.29 1.24
N GLN A 26 8.26 -5.22 1.59
CA GLN A 26 8.29 -5.95 2.86
C GLN A 26 9.56 -6.81 2.98
N SER A 27 9.96 -7.50 1.92
CA SER A 27 11.10 -8.42 1.94
C SER A 27 12.47 -7.70 1.86
N VAL A 28 12.60 -6.71 0.98
CA VAL A 28 13.88 -6.03 0.69
C VAL A 28 14.02 -4.71 1.44
N HIS A 29 12.91 -4.00 1.68
CA HIS A 29 12.88 -2.70 2.34
C HIS A 29 12.04 -2.73 3.62
N ALA A 30 12.20 -3.76 4.45
CA ALA A 30 11.43 -3.96 5.69
C ALA A 30 11.44 -2.72 6.61
N GLU A 31 12.56 -1.98 6.63
CA GLU A 31 12.71 -0.71 7.36
C GLU A 31 11.77 0.41 6.88
N LYS A 32 11.43 0.43 5.58
CA LYS A 32 10.49 1.38 4.99
C LYS A 32 9.08 0.86 5.17
N TYR A 33 8.91 -0.45 4.97
CA TYR A 33 7.62 -1.10 5.09
C TYR A 33 7.00 -0.87 6.47
N THR A 34 7.76 -1.09 7.54
CA THR A 34 7.32 -0.92 8.94
C THR A 34 6.96 0.51 9.33
N GLN A 35 7.24 1.53 8.51
CA GLN A 35 6.87 2.92 8.81
C GLN A 35 5.39 3.16 8.54
N LYS A 36 4.69 3.83 9.45
CA LYS A 36 3.28 4.21 9.25
C LYS A 36 3.06 5.07 8.00
N GLU A 37 4.09 5.79 7.54
CA GLU A 37 4.07 6.50 6.25
C GLU A 37 3.80 5.60 5.04
N THR A 38 4.11 4.30 5.13
CA THR A 38 3.78 3.30 4.11
C THR A 38 2.28 3.10 3.99
N TRP A 39 1.50 3.26 5.07
CA TRP A 39 0.04 3.17 5.01
C TRP A 39 -0.55 4.25 4.09
N LEU A 40 -0.02 5.48 4.19
CA LEU A 40 -0.42 6.58 3.32
C LEU A 40 -0.11 6.29 1.87
N LYS A 41 1.12 5.83 1.59
CA LYS A 41 1.55 5.52 0.22
C LYS A 41 0.70 4.40 -0.37
N LEU A 42 0.54 3.28 0.34
CA LEU A 42 -0.27 2.15 -0.12
C LEU A 42 -1.72 2.56 -0.36
N TYR A 43 -2.31 3.32 0.56
CA TYR A 43 -3.67 3.81 0.40
C TYR A 43 -3.82 4.64 -0.88
N GLN A 44 -2.94 5.63 -1.09
CA GLN A 44 -2.97 6.43 -2.32
C GLN A 44 -2.73 5.59 -3.58
N ASP A 45 -1.82 4.62 -3.51
CA ASP A 45 -1.46 3.73 -4.62
C ASP A 45 -2.66 2.86 -5.02
N TYR A 46 -3.39 2.31 -4.05
CA TYR A 46 -4.61 1.54 -4.27
C TYR A 46 -5.77 2.41 -4.77
N ARG A 47 -5.97 3.60 -4.19
CA ARG A 47 -7.00 4.53 -4.69
C ARG A 47 -6.73 4.98 -6.12
N LYS A 48 -5.46 5.18 -6.49
CA LYS A 48 -5.06 5.50 -7.88
C LYS A 48 -5.30 4.36 -8.87
N LEU A 49 -5.27 3.11 -8.41
CA LEU A 49 -5.65 1.94 -9.23
C LEU A 49 -7.17 1.80 -9.39
N GLY A 50 -7.97 2.72 -8.83
CA GLY A 50 -9.42 2.61 -8.82
C GLY A 50 -9.94 1.62 -7.78
N MET A 51 -9.10 1.18 -6.83
CA MET A 51 -9.53 0.30 -5.74
C MET A 51 -10.42 1.06 -4.75
N ASP A 52 -11.47 0.41 -4.26
CA ASP A 52 -12.39 1.00 -3.29
C ASP A 52 -11.66 1.35 -1.98
N GLU A 53 -12.11 2.41 -1.29
CA GLU A 53 -11.52 2.83 -0.01
C GLU A 53 -11.59 1.70 1.01
N GLY A 54 -12.75 1.03 1.13
CA GLY A 54 -12.94 -0.07 2.07
C GLY A 54 -11.97 -1.21 1.82
N ILE A 55 -11.83 -1.61 0.55
CA ILE A 55 -10.89 -2.67 0.15
C ILE A 55 -9.44 -2.24 0.42
N SER A 56 -9.09 -1.01 0.05
CA SER A 56 -7.75 -0.46 0.27
C SER A 56 -7.37 -0.49 1.76
N LEU A 57 -8.29 -0.10 2.63
CA LEU A 57 -8.08 -0.09 4.08
C LEU A 57 -8.01 -1.51 4.66
N THR A 58 -8.86 -2.43 4.21
CA THR A 58 -8.82 -3.84 4.62
C THR A 58 -7.48 -4.47 4.26
N VAL A 59 -6.98 -4.26 3.04
CA VAL A 59 -5.68 -4.78 2.62
C VAL A 59 -4.57 -4.21 3.51
N ILE A 60 -4.54 -2.90 3.78
CA ILE A 60 -3.53 -2.31 4.68
C ILE A 60 -3.67 -2.86 6.11
N SER A 61 -4.89 -3.09 6.58
CA SER A 61 -5.18 -3.68 7.89
C SER A 61 -4.58 -5.07 8.04
N GLU A 62 -4.78 -5.94 7.05
CA GLU A 62 -4.20 -7.29 7.05
C GLU A 62 -2.67 -7.26 6.94
N LEU A 63 -2.14 -6.35 6.14
CA LEU A 63 -0.70 -6.23 5.88
C LEU A 63 0.13 -5.80 7.09
N PHE A 64 -0.43 -4.92 7.91
CA PHE A 64 0.24 -4.35 9.07
C PHE A 64 -0.29 -4.91 10.38
N ASN A 65 -1.20 -5.89 10.31
CA ASN A 65 -1.93 -6.42 11.46
C ASN A 65 -2.48 -5.29 12.34
N ALA A 66 -2.99 -4.24 11.70
CA ALA A 66 -3.48 -3.01 12.32
C ALA A 66 -4.99 -2.90 12.11
N THR A 67 -5.70 -2.18 12.98
CA THR A 67 -7.14 -2.00 12.80
C THR A 67 -7.43 -0.97 11.70
N ILE A 68 -8.53 -1.16 10.97
CA ILE A 68 -9.01 -0.18 9.97
C ILE A 68 -9.20 1.20 10.63
N ASP A 69 -9.66 1.26 11.87
CA ASP A 69 -9.85 2.52 12.60
C ASP A 69 -8.52 3.25 12.86
N GLU A 70 -7.47 2.52 13.26
CA GLU A 70 -6.13 3.09 13.44
C GLU A 70 -5.58 3.63 12.12
N ILE A 71 -5.75 2.89 11.03
CA ILE A 71 -5.31 3.30 9.69
C ILE A 71 -6.10 4.53 9.24
N LYS A 72 -7.43 4.54 9.39
CA LYS A 72 -8.27 5.70 9.07
C LYS A 72 -7.87 6.93 9.89
N SER A 73 -7.64 6.76 11.19
CA SER A 73 -7.20 7.84 12.06
C SER A 73 -5.84 8.41 11.62
N PHE A 74 -4.90 7.55 11.23
CA PHE A 74 -3.62 7.98 10.68
C PHE A 74 -3.78 8.73 9.34
N LEU A 75 -4.58 8.19 8.41
CA LEU A 75 -4.81 8.80 7.10
C LEU A 75 -5.54 10.15 7.20
N LYS A 76 -6.54 10.26 8.08
CA LYS A 76 -7.22 11.53 8.39
C LYS A 76 -6.25 12.56 8.98
N ASN A 77 -5.39 12.15 9.91
CA ASN A 77 -4.37 13.02 10.48
C ASN A 77 -3.40 13.56 9.40
N LYS A 78 -3.09 12.72 8.40
CA LYS A 78 -2.28 13.08 7.24
C LYS A 78 -3.05 13.79 6.11
N LYS A 79 -4.34 14.11 6.29
CA LYS A 79 -5.23 14.74 5.28
C LYS A 79 -5.33 13.96 3.96
N ALA A 80 -5.24 12.64 4.04
CA ALA A 80 -5.35 11.75 2.88
C ALA A 80 -6.76 11.17 2.68
N LEU A 81 -7.66 11.49 3.60
CA LEU A 81 -9.02 11.01 3.73
C LEU A 81 -9.91 12.17 4.17
#